data_AF-A0A354HVB3-F1
#
_entry.id   AF-A0A354HVB3-F1
#
_cell.length_a   1.000
_cell.length_b   1.000
_cell.length_c   1.000
_cell.angle_alpha   90.00
_cell.angle_beta   90.00
_cell.angle_gamma   90.00
#
_symmetry.space_group_name_H-M   'P 1'
#
loop_
_entity.id
_entity.type
_entity.pdbx_description
1 polymer ?
#
loop_
_entity_poly.entity_id
_entity_poly.type
_entity_poly.pdbx_seq_one_letter_code
_entity_poly.pdbx_strand_id
1 'polypeptide(L)'
;MTILRRELGSNLRGLLIWALALALLNFWMVSIFPGMAAEGAKLEELTEMYPESMMKMFNMDKLNFSDPLGFYGVESFFMVVLFGSIYAAILGSGLLAKEEE
;
A
#
# COMPACT_ATOMS: atom_id res chain seq x y z
N MET A 1 -34.38 -2.82 3.85
CA MET A 1 -32.97 -2.70 4.28
C MET A 1 -32.57 -3.81 5.28
N THR A 2 -33.05 -5.04 5.14
CA THR A 2 -32.77 -6.15 6.07
C THR A 2 -31.73 -7.13 5.54
N ILE A 3 -31.70 -7.33 4.22
CA ILE A 3 -30.75 -8.23 3.54
C ILE A 3 -29.31 -7.75 3.70
N LEU A 4 -29.03 -6.48 3.34
CA LEU A 4 -27.69 -5.90 3.44
C LEU A 4 -27.11 -5.95 4.86
N ARG A 5 -27.94 -5.71 5.89
CA ARG A 5 -27.52 -5.79 7.30
C ARG A 5 -27.23 -7.22 7.75
N ARG A 6 -28.01 -8.20 7.28
CA ARG A 6 -27.79 -9.62 7.57
C ARG A 6 -26.50 -10.12 6.93
N GLU A 7 -26.29 -9.78 5.67
CA GLU A 7 -25.09 -10.06 4.88
C GLU A 7 -23.83 -9.48 5.51
N LEU A 8 -23.87 -8.19 5.89
CA LEU A 8 -22.76 -7.54 6.59
C LEU A 8 -22.47 -8.26 7.91
N GLY A 9 -23.51 -8.61 8.68
CA GLY A 9 -23.36 -9.31 9.95
C GLY A 9 -22.70 -10.68 9.82
N SER A 10 -23.04 -11.47 8.79
CA SER A 10 -22.42 -12.77 8.55
C SER A 10 -20.98 -12.69 8.09
N ASN A 11 -20.62 -11.64 7.34
CA ASN A 11 -19.27 -11.45 6.81
C ASN A 11 -18.38 -10.55 7.69
N LEU A 12 -18.93 -9.96 8.76
CA LEU A 12 -18.24 -8.98 9.61
C LEU A 12 -16.94 -9.51 10.20
N ARG A 13 -16.93 -10.78 10.65
CA ARG A 13 -15.72 -11.40 11.21
C ARG A 13 -14.61 -11.48 10.17
N GLY A 14 -14.92 -11.91 8.95
CA GLY A 14 -13.96 -11.96 7.86
C GLY A 14 -13.46 -10.57 7.49
N LEU A 15 -14.37 -9.60 7.40
CA LEU A 15 -14.04 -8.21 7.08
C LEU A 15 -13.10 -7.60 8.13
N LEU A 16 -13.35 -7.84 9.41
CA LEU A 16 -12.49 -7.36 10.50
C LEU A 16 -11.10 -8.00 10.46
N ILE A 17 -11.01 -9.30 10.20
CA ILE A 17 -9.72 -10.01 10.09
C ILE A 17 -8.90 -9.44 8.92
N TRP A 18 -9.53 -9.28 7.75
CA TRP A 18 -8.86 -8.72 6.57
C TRP A 18 -8.49 -7.26 6.75
N ALA A 19 -9.36 -6.45 7.36
CA ALA A 19 -9.05 -5.06 7.68
C ALA A 19 -7.87 -4.95 8.65
N LEU A 20 -7.83 -5.79 9.69
CA LEU A 20 -6.72 -5.83 10.64
C LEU A 20 -5.42 -6.28 9.97
N ALA A 21 -5.46 -7.30 9.10
CA ALA A 21 -4.29 -7.77 8.36
C ALA A 21 -3.73 -6.69 7.43
N LEU A 22 -4.59 -5.98 6.68
CA LEU A 22 -4.17 -4.86 5.83
C LEU A 22 -3.63 -3.68 6.64
N ALA A 23 -4.24 -3.38 7.79
CA ALA A 23 -3.75 -2.33 8.68
C ALA A 23 -2.36 -2.66 9.25
N LEU A 24 -2.14 -3.91 9.67
CA LEU A 24 -0.83 -4.38 10.15
C LEU A 24 0.22 -4.38 9.03
N LEU A 25 -0.15 -4.82 7.82
CA LEU A 25 0.73 -4.75 6.66
C LEU A 25 1.13 -3.30 6.35
N ASN A 26 0.16 -2.39 6.35
CA ASN A 26 0.42 -0.99 6.09
C ASN A 26 1.31 -0.36 7.17
N PHE A 27 1.01 -0.63 8.44
CA PHE A 27 1.82 -0.19 9.57
C PHE A 27 3.26 -0.71 9.46
N TRP A 28 3.43 -1.98 9.13
CA TRP A 28 4.75 -2.59 8.96
C TRP A 28 5.53 -1.92 7.83
N MET A 29 4.92 -1.67 6.67
CA MET A 29 5.62 -1.00 5.56
C MET A 29 6.00 0.45 5.90
N VAL A 30 5.11 1.21 6.54
CA VAL A 30 5.43 2.57 7.00
C VAL A 30 6.52 2.55 8.06
N SER A 31 6.62 1.51 8.89
CA SER A 31 7.70 1.38 9.88
C SER A 31 9.10 1.19 9.27
N ILE A 32 9.18 0.79 8.00
CA ILE A 32 10.45 0.63 7.26
C ILE A 32 10.94 1.98 6.71
N PHE A 33 10.04 2.95 6.52
CA PHE A 33 10.36 4.27 5.96
C PHE A 33 11.54 4.99 6.63
N PRO A 34 11.66 5.06 7.97
CA PRO A 34 12.79 5.75 8.60
C PRO A 34 14.15 5.14 8.25
N GLY A 35 14.22 3.81 8.07
CA GLY A 35 15.43 3.13 7.63
C GLY A 35 15.78 3.47 6.19
N MET A 36 14.78 3.43 5.30
CA MET A 36 14.93 3.83 3.88
C MET A 36 15.32 5.30 3.74
N ALA A 37 14.73 6.20 4.51
CA ALA A 37 15.05 7.63 4.50
C ALA A 37 16.50 7.90 4.95
N ALA A 38 16.99 7.16 5.96
CA ALA A 38 18.37 7.28 6.42
C ALA A 38 19.40 6.80 5.37
N GLU A 39 19.06 5.80 4.56
CA GLU A 39 19.87 5.36 3.43
C GLU A 39 19.74 6.32 2.23
N GLY A 40 18.54 6.84 2.00
CA GLY A 40 18.25 7.86 0.98
C GLY A 40 19.08 9.13 1.17
N ALA A 41 19.22 9.62 2.41
CA ALA A 41 20.05 10.78 2.72
C ALA A 41 21.53 10.58 2.35
N LYS A 42 22.06 9.36 2.50
CA LYS A 42 23.43 9.03 2.09
C LYS A 42 23.57 8.97 0.56
N LEU A 43 22.53 8.51 -0.13
CA LEU A 43 22.48 8.57 -1.59
C LEU A 43 22.42 10.00 -2.08
N GLU A 44 21.71 10.89 -1.38
CA GLU A 44 21.63 12.32 -1.70
C GLU A 44 23.01 12.98 -1.66
N GLU A 45 23.81 12.74 -0.62
CA GLU A 45 25.22 13.18 -0.53
C GLU A 45 26.08 12.67 -1.70
N LEU A 46 25.85 11.43 -2.16
CA LEU A 46 26.55 10.88 -3.32
C LEU A 46 26.10 11.54 -4.63
N THR A 47 24.82 11.91 -4.74
CA THR A 47 24.27 12.58 -5.92
C THR A 47 24.68 14.05 -6.02
N GLU A 48 24.95 14.73 -4.90
CA GLU A 48 25.53 16.09 -4.90
C GLU A 48 26.93 16.14 -5.53
N MET A 49 27.65 15.02 -5.57
CA MET A 49 28.93 14.92 -6.28
C MET A 49 28.79 14.80 -7.80
N TYR A 50 27.58 14.57 -8.32
CA TYR A 50 27.34 14.46 -9.77
C TYR A 50 26.95 15.81 -10.39
N PRO A 51 27.37 16.12 -11.63
CA PRO A 51 26.97 17.34 -12.32
C PRO A 51 25.46 17.42 -12.55
N GLU A 52 24.87 18.60 -12.38
CA GLU A 52 23.43 18.86 -12.59
C GLU A 52 22.89 18.37 -13.95
N SER A 53 23.71 18.47 -15.00
CA SER A 53 23.32 18.04 -16.36
C SER A 53 23.08 16.53 -16.43
N MET A 54 23.80 15.74 -15.63
CA MET A 54 23.65 14.30 -15.56
C MET A 54 22.40 13.94 -14.75
N MET A 55 22.20 14.60 -13.60
CA MET A 55 21.03 14.42 -12.74
C MET A 55 19.71 14.64 -13.50
N LYS A 56 19.62 15.73 -14.28
CA LYS A 56 18.44 16.07 -15.10
C LYS A 56 18.23 15.10 -16.26
N MET A 57 19.32 14.60 -16.87
CA MET A 57 19.23 13.64 -17.97
C MET A 57 18.68 12.28 -17.51
N PHE A 58 18.97 11.87 -16.27
CA PHE A 58 18.49 10.62 -15.69
C PHE A 58 17.23 10.77 -14.81
N ASN A 59 16.61 11.95 -14.74
CA ASN A 59 15.46 12.25 -13.85
C ASN A 59 15.74 11.93 -12.36
N MET A 60 17.00 12.02 -11.93
CA MET A 60 17.40 11.75 -10.54
C MET A 60 16.93 12.86 -9.58
N ASP A 61 16.56 14.03 -10.11
CA ASP A 61 15.97 15.15 -9.37
C ASP A 61 14.55 14.87 -8.84
N LYS A 62 13.89 13.81 -9.32
CA LYS A 62 12.51 13.44 -8.94
C LYS A 62 12.44 12.34 -7.90
N LEU A 63 13.55 11.68 -7.59
CA LEU A 63 13.61 10.59 -6.61
C LEU A 63 13.85 11.16 -5.21
N ASN A 64 12.80 11.71 -4.61
CA ASN A 64 12.84 12.11 -3.21
C ASN A 64 12.49 10.93 -2.30
N PHE A 65 13.50 10.12 -1.95
CA PHE A 65 13.36 9.00 -1.01
C PHE A 65 13.05 9.45 0.43
N SER A 66 13.19 10.75 0.70
CA SER A 66 12.88 11.37 1.99
C SER A 66 11.42 11.81 2.11
N ASP A 67 10.62 11.72 1.04
CA ASP A 67 9.18 12.05 1.08
C ASP A 67 8.35 10.82 1.54
N PRO A 68 7.70 10.89 2.72
CA PRO A 68 6.85 9.81 3.23
C PRO A 68 5.68 9.49 2.29
N LEU A 69 5.12 10.49 1.61
CA LEU A 69 3.99 10.30 0.69
C LEU A 69 4.44 9.66 -0.61
N GLY A 70 5.62 10.02 -1.10
CA GLY A 70 6.24 9.38 -2.26
C GLY A 70 6.52 7.91 -2.00
N PHE A 71 7.15 7.59 -0.87
CA PHE A 71 7.40 6.21 -0.46
C PHE A 71 6.11 5.40 -0.31
N TYR A 72 5.09 5.98 0.34
CA TYR A 72 3.80 5.32 0.49
C TYR A 72 3.12 5.06 -0.85
N GLY A 73 3.09 6.06 -1.75
CA GLY A 73 2.39 5.98 -3.03
C GLY A 73 2.99 4.96 -3.99
N VAL A 74 4.31 4.75 -3.93
CA VAL A 74 5.03 3.83 -4.81
C VAL A 74 5.04 2.41 -4.24
N GLU A 75 5.48 2.24 -3.00
CA GLU A 75 5.74 0.91 -2.42
C GLU A 75 4.54 0.38 -1.63
N SER A 76 3.99 1.22 -0.74
CA SER A 76 2.97 0.75 0.22
C SER A 76 1.57 0.64 -0.36
N PHE A 77 1.20 1.56 -1.24
CA PHE A 77 -0.15 1.64 -1.81
C PHE A 77 -0.45 0.44 -2.70
N PHE A 78 0.51 0.03 -3.53
CA PHE A 78 0.35 -1.11 -4.43
C PHE A 78 0.00 -2.40 -3.68
N MET A 79 0.73 -2.71 -2.60
CA MET A 79 0.47 -3.90 -1.78
C MET A 79 -0.90 -3.86 -1.11
N VAL A 80 -1.31 -2.71 -0.56
CA VAL A 80 -2.65 -2.57 0.06
C VAL A 80 -3.76 -2.78 -0.97
N VAL A 81 -3.64 -2.19 -2.16
CA VAL A 81 -4.63 -2.35 -3.23
C VAL A 81 -4.67 -3.79 -3.73
N LEU A 82 -3.53 -4.43 -3.92
CA LEU A 82 -3.45 -5.83 -4.36
C LEU A 82 -4.18 -6.76 -3.40
N PHE A 83 -3.82 -6.76 -2.12
CA PHE A 83 -4.46 -7.64 -1.14
C PHE A 83 -5.91 -7.27 -0.86
N GLY A 84 -6.24 -5.97 -0.87
CA GLY A 84 -7.62 -5.50 -0.77
C GLY A 84 -8.50 -5.99 -1.92
N SER A 85 -7.97 -5.97 -3.15
CA SER A 85 -8.69 -6.47 -4.33
C SER A 85 -8.91 -7.98 -4.31
N ILE A 86 -7.94 -8.75 -3.80
CA ILE A 86 -8.08 -10.20 -3.61
C ILE A 86 -9.21 -10.48 -2.63
N TYR A 87 -9.26 -9.79 -1.49
CA TYR A 87 -10.34 -9.97 -0.53
C TYR A 87 -11.70 -9.56 -1.12
N ALA A 88 -11.76 -8.44 -1.86
CA ALA A 88 -12.98 -8.00 -2.53
C ALA A 88 -13.49 -9.04 -3.53
N ALA A 89 -12.60 -9.69 -4.29
CA ALA A 89 -12.96 -10.74 -5.23
C ALA A 89 -13.54 -11.98 -4.50
N ILE A 90 -12.88 -12.43 -3.43
CA ILE A 90 -13.34 -13.58 -2.62
C ILE A 90 -14.72 -13.29 -2.00
N LEU A 91 -14.88 -12.10 -1.41
CA LEU A 91 -16.14 -11.68 -0.83
C LEU A 91 -17.23 -11.64 -1.91
N GLY A 92 -16.98 -10.95 -3.02
CA GLY A 92 -17.92 -10.82 -4.13
C GLY A 92 -18.37 -12.17 -4.69
N SER A 93 -17.44 -13.09 -4.97
CA SER A 93 -17.78 -14.42 -5.47
C SER A 93 -18.58 -15.25 -4.46
N GLY A 94 -18.27 -15.13 -3.16
CA GLY A 94 -18.98 -15.85 -2.11
C GLY A 94 -20.40 -15.34 -1.88
N LEU A 95 -20.64 -14.03 -2.08
CA LEU A 95 -21.99 -13.45 -2.05
C LEU A 95 -22.82 -13.92 -3.24
N LEU A 96 -22.25 -13.90 -4.45
CA LEU A 96 -22.91 -14.35 -5.67
C LEU A 96 -23.30 -15.83 -5.61
N ALA A 97 -22.38 -16.70 -5.20
CA ALA A 97 -22.65 -18.14 -5.11
C ALA A 97 -23.80 -18.48 -4.13
N LYS A 98 -23.95 -17.70 -3.05
CA LYS A 98 -25.02 -17.86 -2.06
C LYS A 98 -26.41 -17.48 -2.57
N GLU A 99 -26.50 -16.68 -3.63
CA GLU A 99 -27.78 -16.33 -4.25
C GLU A 99 -28.17 -17.27 -5.39
N GLU A 100 -27.24 -18.06 -5.91
CA GLU A 100 -27.48 -19.06 -6.95
C GLU A 100 -28.02 -20.40 -6.38
N GLU A 101 -27.67 -20.72 -5.13
CA GLU A 101 -28.19 -21.87 -4.36
C GLU A 101 -29.53 -21.58 -3.66
#